data_AF-U7QJK8-F1
#
_entry.id   AF-U7QJK8-F1
#
_cell.length_a   1.000
_cell.length_b   1.000
_cell.length_c   1.000
_cell.angle_alpha   90.00
_cell.angle_beta   90.00
_cell.angle_gamma   90.00
#
_symmetry.space_group_name_H-M   'P 1'
#
loop_
_entity.id
_entity.type
_entity.pdbx_description
1 polymer ?
#
loop_
_entity_poly.entity_id
_entity_poly.type
_entity_poly.pdbx_seq_one_letter_code
_entity_poly.pdbx_strand_id
1 'polypeptide(L)'
;MPHPNHQLGTNDSTVVDTVCHFLYQTLVSLQKQHPQWLNPRYQNIPWHQPRYESIFFQKISQGLSQVKPPEKLRAKVQNFLKVLLSSEFIQSSEYQVVIAQLEQLIYPNPKLTPYPHPGEINPQQLYFNGRSFSTSGISILLLDVENLQLDIETEKFLESVCTCPLQIKVAFANWRSMGKKDVELHQRGYQLIHVPPGKDSADLKMATVGSSIFVYYPTAQEVLVCSSDRALTHLCNTLQAHGLTVYQVKKKKDKILVFDNRTGETQQFDLTSSSDIPSLDKFLVQLQDLTRSEQKRIHCQWIKLSRLSSLYKDTYKMTISQVVSAHFPESKARDIFINNPQIFAIHQPSEKSQTYVTLFELAYPKDELTPADENSTNGLVTIQSIEQLEIALVEIVKELTAKTTSRCISLSILGSYFNKKYGQAITQVIKQLQPGGKFPKFIDMCSSFELEQTERGWTVCLLTPNFPSSSEEE
;
A
#
# COMPACT_ATOMS: atom_id res chain seq x y z
N MET A 1 -40.74 47.05 -24.62
CA MET A 1 -40.59 46.00 -23.59
C MET A 1 -39.42 46.40 -22.69
N PRO A 2 -39.61 46.45 -21.36
CA PRO A 2 -38.64 47.08 -20.46
C PRO A 2 -37.52 46.11 -20.05
N HIS A 3 -36.33 46.67 -19.87
CA HIS A 3 -35.15 46.01 -19.31
C HIS A 3 -35.43 45.39 -17.94
N PRO A 4 -34.90 44.19 -17.62
CA PRO A 4 -34.90 43.72 -16.25
C PRO A 4 -33.80 44.44 -15.47
N ASN A 5 -34.24 45.30 -14.54
CA ASN A 5 -33.43 45.87 -13.46
C ASN A 5 -32.68 44.76 -12.72
N HIS A 6 -31.35 44.85 -12.68
CA HIS A 6 -30.55 44.13 -11.68
C HIS A 6 -30.86 44.72 -10.30
N GLN A 7 -31.63 43.99 -9.50
CA GLN A 7 -31.76 44.25 -8.07
C GLN A 7 -30.39 43.98 -7.42
N LEU A 8 -29.77 45.04 -6.89
CA LEU A 8 -28.65 44.95 -5.95
C LEU A 8 -29.11 44.13 -4.74
N GLY A 9 -28.61 42.91 -4.64
CA GLY A 9 -28.96 41.95 -3.60
C GLY A 9 -28.58 42.45 -2.20
N THR A 10 -29.48 42.19 -1.26
CA THR A 10 -29.17 42.03 0.16
C THR A 10 -27.89 41.21 0.35
N ASN A 11 -27.01 41.55 1.31
CA ASN A 11 -25.85 40.69 1.61
C ASN A 11 -26.32 39.25 1.78
N ASP A 12 -25.95 38.37 0.86
CA ASP A 12 -26.32 36.97 0.94
C ASP A 12 -25.70 36.41 2.23
N SER A 13 -26.54 35.80 3.08
CA SER A 13 -26.10 35.15 4.33
C SER A 13 -24.92 34.20 4.09
N THR A 14 -24.86 33.60 2.90
CA THR A 14 -23.79 32.72 2.44
C THR A 14 -22.44 33.43 2.36
N VAL A 15 -22.37 34.67 1.87
CA VAL A 15 -21.11 35.43 1.78
C VAL A 15 -20.58 35.75 3.17
N VAL A 16 -21.46 36.14 4.10
CA VAL A 16 -21.08 36.42 5.49
C VAL A 16 -20.53 35.15 6.16
N ASP A 17 -21.17 34.00 5.95
CA ASP A 17 -20.76 32.73 6.54
C ASP A 17 -19.41 32.25 5.98
N THR A 18 -19.18 32.39 4.67
CA THR A 18 -17.90 32.04 4.03
C THR A 18 -16.76 32.94 4.53
N VAL A 19 -17.01 34.25 4.64
CA VAL A 19 -16.03 35.19 5.20
C VAL A 19 -15.72 34.85 6.67
N CYS A 20 -16.73 34.50 7.47
CA CYS A 20 -16.51 34.11 8.88
C CYS A 20 -15.62 32.86 9.00
N HIS A 21 -15.87 31.83 8.18
CA HIS A 21 -15.03 30.62 8.16
C HIS A 21 -13.59 30.92 7.76
N PHE A 22 -13.40 31.69 6.70
CA PHE A 22 -12.07 32.06 6.24
C PHE A 22 -11.28 32.83 7.31
N LEU A 23 -11.92 33.81 7.95
CA LEU A 23 -11.29 34.59 9.03
C LEU A 23 -10.92 33.71 10.22
N TYR A 24 -11.81 32.80 10.62
CA TYR A 24 -11.57 31.90 11.75
C TYR A 24 -10.40 30.96 11.49
N GLN A 25 -10.38 30.32 10.30
CA GLN A 25 -9.29 29.44 9.90
C GLN A 25 -7.96 30.19 9.83
N THR A 26 -7.97 31.43 9.34
CA THR A 26 -6.78 32.28 9.34
C THR A 26 -6.24 32.50 10.75
N LEU A 27 -7.11 32.78 11.74
CA LEU A 27 -6.70 32.97 13.14
C LEU A 27 -6.16 31.71 13.80
N VAL A 28 -6.85 30.58 13.64
CA VAL A 28 -6.39 29.28 14.17
C VAL A 28 -5.00 28.96 13.65
N SER A 29 -4.79 29.23 12.37
CA SER A 29 -3.56 28.85 11.72
C SER A 29 -2.42 29.82 12.08
N LEU A 30 -2.69 31.13 12.14
CA LEU A 30 -1.74 32.13 12.65
C LEU A 30 -1.31 31.81 14.08
N GLN A 31 -2.25 31.42 14.95
CA GLN A 31 -1.94 31.02 16.32
C GLN A 31 -0.95 29.86 16.37
N LYS A 32 -1.07 28.90 15.45
CA LYS A 32 -0.26 27.68 15.45
C LYS A 32 1.19 27.93 15.02
N GLN A 33 1.42 28.91 14.16
CA GLN A 33 2.72 29.05 13.46
C GLN A 33 3.42 30.37 13.71
N HIS A 34 2.67 31.45 13.82
CA HIS A 34 3.19 32.77 14.12
C HIS A 34 2.31 33.43 15.19
N PRO A 35 2.32 32.93 16.44
CA PRO A 35 1.54 33.52 17.53
C PRO A 35 1.76 35.04 17.67
N GLN A 36 2.97 35.52 17.39
CA GLN A 36 3.36 36.93 17.40
C GLN A 36 2.59 37.81 16.41
N TRP A 37 1.97 37.22 15.38
CA TRP A 37 1.17 37.92 14.38
C TRP A 37 -0.29 38.14 14.82
N LEU A 38 -0.69 37.51 15.93
CA LEU A 38 -1.93 37.86 16.62
C LEU A 38 -1.68 39.03 17.57
N ASN A 39 -2.69 39.87 17.75
CA ASN A 39 -2.66 40.90 18.77
C ASN A 39 -2.48 40.24 20.16
N PRO A 40 -1.60 40.77 21.04
CA PRO A 40 -1.29 40.18 22.35
C PRO A 40 -2.51 39.82 23.21
N ARG A 41 -3.62 40.57 23.06
CA ARG A 41 -4.87 40.30 23.78
C ARG A 41 -5.53 38.98 23.39
N TYR A 42 -5.22 38.42 22.23
CA TYR A 42 -5.88 37.26 21.63
C TYR A 42 -4.92 36.06 21.44
N GLN A 43 -3.64 36.20 21.77
CA GLN A 43 -2.62 35.13 21.62
C GLN A 43 -2.90 33.91 22.50
N ASN A 44 -3.40 34.11 23.71
CA ASN A 44 -3.63 33.06 24.71
C ASN A 44 -5.01 32.37 24.59
N ILE A 45 -5.83 32.78 23.62
CA ILE A 45 -7.16 32.18 23.42
C ILE A 45 -6.99 30.91 22.59
N PRO A 46 -7.36 29.71 23.06
CA PRO A 46 -7.15 28.48 22.30
C PRO A 46 -8.19 28.36 21.17
N TRP A 47 -7.89 29.01 20.04
CA TRP A 47 -8.77 29.07 18.85
C TRP A 47 -9.00 27.69 18.23
N HIS A 48 -8.19 26.68 18.53
CA HIS A 48 -8.45 25.32 18.06
C HIS A 48 -9.64 24.63 18.76
N GLN A 49 -10.23 25.20 19.83
CA GLN A 49 -11.35 24.58 20.54
C GLN A 49 -12.71 25.03 19.97
N PRO A 50 -13.67 24.11 19.75
CA PRO A 50 -14.97 24.41 19.13
C PRO A 50 -15.80 25.50 19.81
N ARG A 51 -15.62 25.72 21.12
CA ARG A 51 -16.35 26.78 21.85
C ARG A 51 -15.99 28.17 21.36
N TYR A 52 -14.72 28.39 20.99
CA TYR A 52 -14.25 29.70 20.53
C TYR A 52 -14.64 29.96 19.09
N GLU A 53 -14.84 28.90 18.31
CA GLU A 53 -15.42 28.97 16.97
C GLU A 53 -16.84 29.50 17.04
N SER A 54 -17.69 28.85 17.85
CA SER A 54 -19.08 29.27 18.02
C SER A 54 -19.20 30.74 18.50
N ILE A 55 -18.36 31.15 19.46
CA ILE A 55 -18.34 32.53 19.98
C ILE A 55 -17.85 33.52 18.92
N PHE A 56 -16.79 33.16 18.18
CA PHE A 56 -16.24 33.99 17.11
C PHE A 56 -17.27 34.20 16.00
N PHE A 57 -17.87 33.11 15.53
CA PHE A 57 -18.89 33.12 14.50
C PHE A 57 -20.07 33.98 14.91
N GLN A 58 -20.60 33.80 16.11
CA GLN A 58 -21.72 34.59 16.59
C GLN A 58 -21.40 36.10 16.60
N LYS A 59 -20.22 36.50 17.08
CA LYS A 59 -19.82 37.91 17.15
C LYS A 59 -19.55 38.54 15.79
N ILE A 60 -18.85 37.82 14.92
CA ILE A 60 -18.44 38.34 13.61
C ILE A 60 -19.62 38.31 12.63
N SER A 61 -20.39 37.21 12.57
CA SER A 61 -21.59 37.14 11.71
C SER A 61 -22.62 38.20 12.07
N GLN A 62 -22.86 38.45 13.37
CA GLN A 62 -23.73 39.54 13.84
C GLN A 62 -23.20 40.91 13.42
N GLY A 63 -21.88 41.12 13.50
CA GLY A 63 -21.25 42.39 13.11
C GLY A 63 -21.20 42.64 11.59
N LEU A 64 -21.17 41.58 10.78
CA LEU A 64 -21.10 41.63 9.32
C LEU A 64 -22.49 41.66 8.66
N SER A 65 -23.47 40.94 9.21
CA SER A 65 -24.86 40.91 8.74
C SER A 65 -25.59 42.26 8.86
N GLN A 66 -25.13 43.15 9.74
CA GLN A 66 -25.71 44.48 9.96
C GLN A 66 -25.21 45.54 8.95
N VAL A 67 -24.24 45.22 8.09
CA VAL A 67 -23.60 46.21 7.22
C VAL A 67 -24.35 46.35 5.90
N LYS A 68 -24.97 47.51 5.66
CA LYS A 68 -25.51 47.90 4.33
C LYS A 68 -24.88 49.23 3.91
N PRO A 69 -24.37 49.41 2.67
CA PRO A 69 -24.28 48.49 1.51
C PRO A 69 -23.05 47.53 1.53
N PRO A 70 -23.00 46.51 0.64
CA PRO A 70 -21.89 45.53 0.54
C PRO A 70 -20.49 46.15 0.37
N GLU A 71 -20.39 47.33 -0.21
CA GLU A 71 -19.14 48.10 -0.32
C GLU A 71 -18.50 48.42 1.04
N LYS A 72 -19.32 48.49 2.11
CA LYS A 72 -18.85 48.72 3.48
C LYS A 72 -18.47 47.42 4.21
N LEU A 73 -18.79 46.25 3.65
CA LEU A 73 -18.50 44.94 4.25
C LEU A 73 -16.98 44.73 4.37
N ARG A 74 -16.24 45.07 3.30
CA ARG A 74 -14.77 45.02 3.26
C ARG A 74 -14.13 45.85 4.38
N ALA A 75 -14.56 47.11 4.52
CA ALA A 75 -14.04 48.00 5.56
C ALA A 75 -14.32 47.45 6.96
N LYS A 76 -15.49 46.83 7.16
CA LYS A 76 -15.85 46.19 8.44
C LYS A 76 -14.97 44.98 8.75
N VAL A 77 -14.74 44.10 7.77
CA VAL A 77 -13.84 42.94 7.89
C VAL A 77 -12.41 43.38 8.20
N GLN A 78 -11.89 44.38 7.48
CA GLN A 78 -10.56 44.92 7.73
C GLN A 78 -10.44 45.54 9.13
N ASN A 79 -11.50 46.18 9.64
CA ASN A 79 -11.51 46.69 11.00
C ASN A 79 -11.46 45.56 12.06
N PHE A 80 -12.15 44.44 11.83
CA PHE A 80 -12.03 43.26 12.70
C PHE A 80 -10.62 42.68 12.66
N LEU A 81 -10.04 42.56 11.47
CA LEU A 81 -8.66 42.10 11.29
C LEU A 81 -7.66 42.99 12.02
N LYS A 82 -7.80 44.32 11.95
CA LYS A 82 -6.96 45.27 12.69
C LYS A 82 -7.04 45.12 14.22
N VAL A 83 -8.16 44.62 14.74
CA VAL A 83 -8.32 44.35 16.18
C VAL A 83 -7.64 43.03 16.55
N LEU A 84 -7.73 42.02 15.69
CA LEU A 84 -7.30 40.65 15.99
C LEU A 84 -5.82 40.40 15.68
N LEU A 85 -5.26 41.14 14.72
CA LEU A 85 -3.91 40.95 14.20
C LEU A 85 -2.94 42.01 14.75
N SER A 86 -1.66 41.67 14.81
CA SER A 86 -0.61 42.62 15.19
C SER A 86 -0.31 43.61 14.06
N SER A 87 0.26 44.76 14.41
CA SER A 87 0.70 45.76 13.43
C SER A 87 1.78 45.23 12.50
N GLU A 88 2.63 44.32 12.99
CA GLU A 88 3.69 43.66 12.21
C GLU A 88 3.11 42.84 11.08
N PHE A 89 2.07 42.04 11.34
CA PHE A 89 1.43 41.24 10.31
C PHE A 89 0.65 42.10 9.31
N ILE A 90 -0.04 43.15 9.76
CA ILE A 90 -0.78 44.05 8.87
C ILE A 90 0.12 44.75 7.83
N GLN A 91 1.40 44.97 8.17
CA GLN A 91 2.39 45.57 7.28
C GLN A 91 3.09 44.55 6.36
N SER A 92 2.78 43.26 6.52
CA SER A 92 3.48 42.18 5.83
C SER A 92 2.87 41.88 4.45
N SER A 93 3.64 41.22 3.59
CA SER A 93 3.19 40.82 2.25
C SER A 93 2.08 39.76 2.32
N GLU A 94 2.10 38.96 3.38
CA GLU A 94 1.17 37.89 3.68
C GLU A 94 -0.22 38.42 4.01
N TYR A 95 -0.31 39.56 4.69
CA TYR A 95 -1.59 40.22 4.93
C TYR A 95 -2.24 40.68 3.63
N GLN A 96 -1.47 41.08 2.61
CA GLN A 96 -2.01 41.41 1.30
C GLN A 96 -2.65 40.20 0.61
N VAL A 97 -2.08 39.00 0.79
CA VAL A 97 -2.67 37.74 0.29
C VAL A 97 -4.00 37.45 0.97
N VAL A 98 -4.07 37.58 2.31
CA VAL A 98 -5.31 37.40 3.08
C VAL A 98 -6.39 38.38 2.63
N ILE A 99 -6.04 39.63 2.37
CA ILE A 99 -6.98 40.64 1.88
C ILE A 99 -7.44 40.36 0.45
N ALA A 100 -6.55 39.95 -0.45
CA ALA A 100 -6.92 39.59 -1.82
C ALA A 100 -7.89 38.40 -1.88
N GLN A 101 -7.69 37.40 -1.02
CA GLN A 101 -8.61 36.25 -0.90
C GLN A 101 -9.97 36.68 -0.33
N LEU A 102 -9.99 37.53 0.70
CA LEU A 102 -11.24 38.09 1.22
C LEU A 102 -12.02 38.86 0.15
N GLU A 103 -11.34 39.56 -0.75
CA GLU A 103 -11.98 40.26 -1.84
C GLU A 103 -12.63 39.31 -2.85
N GLN A 104 -12.00 38.19 -3.19
CA GLN A 104 -12.60 37.17 -4.04
C GLN A 104 -13.84 36.54 -3.40
N LEU A 105 -13.82 36.37 -2.06
CA LEU A 105 -14.97 35.84 -1.32
C LEU A 105 -16.14 36.84 -1.24
N ILE A 106 -15.85 38.14 -1.15
CA ILE A 106 -16.87 39.20 -1.09
C ILE A 106 -17.40 39.54 -2.49
N TYR A 107 -16.53 39.50 -3.52
CA TYR A 107 -16.83 39.85 -4.91
C TYR A 107 -16.38 38.73 -5.85
N PRO A 108 -17.18 37.66 -6.00
CA PRO A 108 -16.83 36.51 -6.84
C PRO A 108 -16.79 36.81 -8.35
N ASN A 109 -17.15 38.02 -8.79
CA ASN A 109 -17.15 38.42 -10.20
C ASN A 109 -15.85 39.20 -10.55
N PRO A 110 -14.96 38.67 -11.40
CA PRO A 110 -13.62 39.22 -11.65
C PRO A 110 -13.60 40.60 -12.33
N LYS A 111 -14.75 41.13 -12.78
CA LYS A 111 -14.84 42.46 -13.41
C LYS A 111 -14.84 43.63 -12.41
N LEU A 112 -14.82 43.37 -11.10
CA LEU A 112 -14.96 44.38 -10.05
C LEU A 112 -13.79 44.43 -9.05
N THR A 113 -12.73 43.63 -9.23
CA THR A 113 -11.59 43.60 -8.29
C THR A 113 -10.57 44.71 -8.62
N PRO A 114 -10.32 45.69 -7.74
CA PRO A 114 -9.36 46.79 -7.99
C PRO A 114 -7.88 46.43 -7.78
N TYR A 115 -7.58 45.18 -7.42
CA TYR A 115 -6.23 44.72 -7.06
C TYR A 115 -5.67 43.72 -8.08
N PRO A 116 -4.35 43.71 -8.30
CA PRO A 116 -3.70 42.76 -9.20
C PRO A 116 -3.99 41.32 -8.76
N HIS A 117 -4.16 40.44 -9.75
CA HIS A 117 -4.42 39.03 -9.52
C HIS A 117 -3.34 38.41 -8.60
N PRO A 118 -3.69 37.43 -7.73
CA PRO A 118 -2.75 36.82 -6.78
C PRO A 118 -1.51 36.15 -7.40
N GLY A 119 -1.43 36.06 -8.73
CA GLY A 119 -0.28 35.52 -9.46
C GLY A 119 0.95 36.44 -9.50
N GLU A 120 0.85 37.70 -9.05
CA GLU A 120 1.96 38.67 -9.10
C GLU A 120 2.58 39.02 -7.73
N ILE A 121 1.99 38.56 -6.63
CA ILE A 121 2.54 38.75 -5.28
C ILE A 121 3.28 37.47 -4.92
N ASN A 122 4.60 37.53 -4.82
CA ASN A 122 5.45 36.39 -4.42
C ASN A 122 5.45 36.29 -2.89
N PRO A 123 4.65 35.40 -2.26
CA PRO A 123 4.57 35.35 -0.80
C PRO A 123 5.60 34.32 -0.33
N GLN A 124 6.53 34.76 0.51
CA GLN A 124 7.36 33.84 1.26
C GLN A 124 6.46 33.03 2.22
N GLN A 125 6.00 31.89 1.70
CA GLN A 125 5.53 30.69 2.37
C GLN A 125 5.10 30.84 3.83
N LEU A 126 3.87 31.33 4.01
CA LEU A 126 3.08 30.88 5.14
C LEU A 126 2.70 29.42 4.92
N TYR A 127 3.39 28.53 5.62
CA TYR A 127 2.94 27.16 5.84
C TYR A 127 1.60 27.26 6.53
N PHE A 128 0.57 26.51 6.16
CA PHE A 128 -0.65 26.33 6.98
C PHE A 128 -0.99 24.84 6.94
N ASN A 129 -1.04 24.17 8.10
CA ASN A 129 -1.18 22.70 8.22
C ASN A 129 -0.13 21.87 7.44
N GLY A 130 1.06 22.41 7.23
CA GLY A 130 2.22 21.64 6.77
C GLY A 130 2.48 21.60 5.26
N ARG A 131 1.75 22.32 4.39
CA ARG A 131 2.13 22.50 2.96
C ARG A 131 1.74 23.88 2.42
N SER A 132 2.48 24.35 1.40
CA SER A 132 2.40 25.70 0.82
C SER A 132 1.15 25.94 -0.01
N PHE A 133 0.53 27.11 0.13
CA PHE A 133 -0.47 27.62 -0.82
C PHE A 133 0.22 27.97 -2.15
N SER A 134 0.25 27.04 -3.10
CA SER A 134 0.40 27.38 -4.51
C SER A 134 -0.97 27.78 -5.04
N THR A 135 -1.03 28.82 -5.87
CA THR A 135 -2.20 29.23 -6.69
C THR A 135 -2.63 28.17 -7.73
N SER A 136 -2.02 26.99 -7.72
CA SER A 136 -2.43 25.82 -8.50
C SER A 136 -3.72 25.23 -7.91
N GLY A 137 -4.68 24.88 -8.77
CA GLY A 137 -5.88 24.17 -8.35
C GLY A 137 -5.57 22.88 -7.61
N ILE A 138 -6.55 22.36 -6.89
CA ILE A 138 -6.41 21.13 -6.10
C ILE A 138 -7.28 20.02 -6.66
N SER A 139 -6.84 18.78 -6.45
CA SER A 139 -7.65 17.59 -6.71
C SER A 139 -8.23 17.07 -5.40
N ILE A 140 -9.46 16.58 -5.46
CA ILE A 140 -10.18 16.03 -4.31
C ILE A 140 -10.62 14.60 -4.62
N LEU A 141 -10.34 13.67 -3.72
CA LEU A 141 -10.77 12.28 -3.82
C LEU A 141 -11.94 12.04 -2.87
N LEU A 142 -13.08 11.62 -3.44
CA LEU A 142 -14.26 11.17 -2.71
C LEU A 142 -14.34 9.65 -2.80
N LEU A 143 -14.25 8.96 -1.67
CA LEU A 143 -14.21 7.51 -1.58
C LEU A 143 -15.46 6.93 -0.93
N ASP A 144 -16.19 6.12 -1.68
CA ASP A 144 -17.15 5.17 -1.12
C ASP A 144 -16.41 3.89 -0.71
N VAL A 145 -16.16 3.73 0.59
CA VAL A 145 -15.34 2.63 1.13
C VAL A 145 -16.07 1.29 1.07
N GLU A 146 -17.40 1.31 1.09
CA GLU A 146 -18.21 0.08 1.05
C GLU A 146 -18.15 -0.53 -0.35
N ASN A 147 -18.13 0.34 -1.37
CA ASN A 147 -18.08 -0.08 -2.77
C ASN A 147 -16.63 -0.28 -3.28
N LEU A 148 -15.70 0.59 -2.87
CA LEU A 148 -14.32 0.60 -3.36
C LEU A 148 -13.29 0.70 -2.24
N GLN A 149 -12.35 -0.24 -2.21
CA GLN A 149 -11.22 -0.21 -1.28
C GLN A 149 -9.95 0.19 -2.03
N LEU A 150 -9.31 1.26 -1.58
CA LEU A 150 -8.06 1.76 -2.14
C LEU A 150 -6.90 1.41 -1.21
N ASP A 151 -5.83 0.84 -1.74
CA ASP A 151 -4.54 0.74 -1.05
C ASP A 151 -3.63 1.92 -1.41
N ILE A 152 -2.44 1.95 -0.83
CA ILE A 152 -1.47 3.03 -1.02
C ILE A 152 -0.98 3.10 -2.47
N GLU A 153 -0.83 1.96 -3.15
CA GLU A 153 -0.38 1.92 -4.55
C GLU A 153 -1.44 2.46 -5.49
N THR A 154 -2.69 2.07 -5.28
CA THR A 154 -3.83 2.59 -6.03
C THR A 154 -3.96 4.10 -5.83
N GLU A 155 -3.77 4.62 -4.62
CA GLU A 155 -3.78 6.07 -4.39
C GLU A 155 -2.71 6.81 -5.17
N LYS A 156 -1.47 6.29 -5.19
CA LYS A 156 -0.38 6.89 -5.95
C LYS A 156 -0.70 6.90 -7.45
N PHE A 157 -1.30 5.82 -7.94
CA PHE A 157 -1.80 5.78 -9.31
C PHE A 157 -2.85 6.86 -9.54
N LEU A 158 -3.88 6.97 -8.68
CA LEU A 158 -4.91 8.00 -8.81
C LEU A 158 -4.35 9.42 -8.75
N GLU A 159 -3.36 9.67 -7.90
CA GLU A 159 -2.64 10.94 -7.84
C GLU A 159 -1.89 11.23 -9.14
N SER A 160 -1.31 10.22 -9.81
CA SER A 160 -0.65 10.38 -11.11
C SER A 160 -1.60 10.67 -12.27
N VAL A 161 -2.90 10.35 -12.14
CA VAL A 161 -3.92 10.71 -13.13
C VAL A 161 -4.29 12.19 -13.05
N CYS A 162 -4.11 12.80 -11.88
CA CYS A 162 -4.49 14.18 -11.63
C CYS A 162 -3.48 15.15 -12.24
N THR A 163 -3.97 16.26 -12.80
CA THR A 163 -3.12 17.39 -13.22
C THR A 163 -2.75 18.27 -12.03
N CYS A 164 -3.66 18.35 -11.07
CA CYS A 164 -3.51 19.10 -9.84
C CYS A 164 -3.03 18.16 -8.71
N PRO A 165 -2.37 18.69 -7.66
CA PRO A 165 -2.01 17.90 -6.50
C PRO A 165 -3.27 17.38 -5.79
N LEU A 166 -3.30 16.08 -5.47
CA LEU A 166 -4.34 15.47 -4.66
C LEU A 166 -4.19 15.91 -3.20
N GLN A 167 -4.98 16.89 -2.77
CA GLN A 167 -4.83 17.50 -1.44
C GLN A 167 -5.90 17.04 -0.44
N ILE A 168 -7.13 16.80 -0.91
CA ILE A 168 -8.25 16.45 -0.04
C ILE A 168 -8.69 15.02 -0.33
N LYS A 169 -8.82 14.23 0.72
CA LYS A 169 -9.34 12.86 0.66
C LYS A 169 -10.50 12.74 1.63
N VAL A 170 -11.67 12.35 1.16
CA VAL A 170 -12.88 12.19 1.97
C VAL A 170 -13.39 10.78 1.78
N ALA A 171 -13.61 10.05 2.87
CA ALA A 171 -14.15 8.70 2.84
C ALA A 171 -15.54 8.65 3.48
N PHE A 172 -16.45 7.93 2.84
CA PHE A 172 -17.83 7.72 3.28
C PHE A 172 -18.01 6.24 3.59
N ALA A 173 -18.46 5.93 4.82
CA ALA A 173 -18.78 4.56 5.21
C ALA A 173 -19.61 4.50 6.49
N ASN A 174 -20.31 3.40 6.69
CA ASN A 174 -20.76 3.03 8.02
C ASN A 174 -19.57 2.48 8.83
N TRP A 175 -18.81 3.36 9.47
CA TRP A 175 -17.62 2.99 10.26
C TRP A 175 -17.88 1.93 11.32
N ARG A 176 -19.10 1.84 11.88
CA ARG A 176 -19.46 0.79 12.85
C ARG A 176 -19.37 -0.61 12.25
N SER A 177 -19.54 -0.76 10.94
CA SER A 177 -19.42 -2.04 10.22
C SER A 177 -18.07 -2.24 9.52
N MET A 178 -17.14 -1.28 9.61
CA MET A 178 -15.88 -1.31 8.85
C MET A 178 -14.64 -1.76 9.66
N GLY A 179 -14.82 -2.20 10.90
CA GLY A 179 -13.73 -2.71 11.73
C GLY A 179 -12.68 -1.64 12.03
N LYS A 180 -11.40 -1.90 11.72
CA LYS A 180 -10.27 -0.98 11.95
C LYS A 180 -9.91 -0.08 10.75
N LYS A 181 -10.74 -0.07 9.70
CA LYS A 181 -10.45 0.66 8.45
C LYS A 181 -10.54 2.17 8.62
N ASP A 182 -11.35 2.64 9.56
CA ASP A 182 -11.42 4.05 9.96
C ASP A 182 -10.04 4.53 10.45
N VAL A 183 -9.39 3.77 11.34
CA VAL A 183 -8.05 4.09 11.84
C VAL A 183 -7.03 4.13 10.70
N GLU A 184 -7.06 3.14 9.81
CA GLU A 184 -6.15 3.08 8.66
C GLU A 184 -6.31 4.30 7.73
N LEU A 185 -7.54 4.61 7.33
CA LEU A 185 -7.81 5.73 6.43
C LEU A 185 -7.52 7.08 7.10
N HIS A 186 -7.81 7.23 8.39
CA HIS A 186 -7.45 8.43 9.15
C HIS A 186 -5.93 8.64 9.19
N GLN A 187 -5.14 7.57 9.41
CA GLN A 187 -3.68 7.63 9.36
C GLN A 187 -3.15 8.02 7.96
N ARG A 188 -3.87 7.65 6.91
CA ARG A 188 -3.58 8.02 5.52
C ARG A 188 -4.08 9.43 5.13
N GLY A 189 -4.64 10.17 6.09
CA GLY A 189 -5.07 11.57 5.90
C GLY A 189 -6.49 11.75 5.36
N TYR A 190 -7.35 10.74 5.43
CA TYR A 190 -8.75 10.88 5.04
C TYR A 190 -9.57 11.60 6.09
N GLN A 191 -10.43 12.49 5.62
CA GLN A 191 -11.58 12.96 6.38
C GLN A 191 -12.67 11.89 6.35
N LEU A 192 -13.05 11.40 7.52
CA LEU A 192 -14.01 10.31 7.64
C LEU A 192 -15.42 10.85 7.87
N ILE A 193 -16.33 10.55 6.94
CA ILE A 193 -17.74 10.89 7.05
C ILE A 193 -18.52 9.62 7.38
N HIS A 194 -19.07 9.58 8.60
CA HIS A 194 -19.93 8.49 9.03
C HIS A 194 -21.28 8.56 8.30
N VAL A 195 -21.72 7.42 7.79
CA VAL A 195 -23.11 7.23 7.31
C VAL A 195 -23.87 6.21 8.14
N PRO A 196 -25.16 6.45 8.40
CA PRO A 196 -26.00 5.50 9.12
C PRO A 196 -26.22 4.23 8.30
N PRO A 197 -26.54 3.10 8.96
CA PRO A 197 -26.87 1.86 8.28
C PRO A 197 -28.11 2.07 7.40
N GLY A 198 -28.01 1.65 6.14
CA GLY A 198 -29.09 1.74 5.17
C GLY A 198 -28.56 1.45 3.77
N LYS A 199 -29.42 0.90 2.92
CA LYS A 199 -29.09 0.69 1.52
C LYS A 199 -28.83 2.04 0.85
N ASP A 200 -27.73 2.17 0.13
CA ASP A 200 -27.34 3.37 -0.62
C ASP A 200 -27.11 4.63 0.26
N SER A 201 -27.00 4.46 1.59
CA SER A 201 -26.76 5.58 2.53
C SER A 201 -25.42 6.28 2.28
N ALA A 202 -24.39 5.50 1.94
CA ALA A 202 -23.07 6.03 1.60
C ALA A 202 -23.14 6.88 0.33
N ASP A 203 -23.76 6.34 -0.72
CA ASP A 203 -23.95 7.02 -2.01
C ASP A 203 -24.73 8.33 -1.85
N LEU A 204 -25.84 8.30 -1.09
CA LEU A 204 -26.67 9.49 -0.89
C LEU A 204 -25.91 10.58 -0.14
N LYS A 205 -25.15 10.21 0.90
CA LYS A 205 -24.35 11.18 1.65
C LYS A 205 -23.21 11.73 0.79
N MET A 206 -22.56 10.87 0.02
CA MET A 206 -21.50 11.24 -0.91
C MET A 206 -22.03 12.16 -2.01
N ALA A 207 -23.21 11.89 -2.58
CA ALA A 207 -23.86 12.77 -3.53
C ALA A 207 -24.19 14.13 -2.92
N THR A 208 -24.71 14.16 -1.69
CA THR A 208 -25.09 15.40 -1.00
C THR A 208 -23.86 16.25 -0.66
N VAL A 209 -22.87 15.66 0.01
CA VAL A 209 -21.65 16.38 0.42
C VAL A 209 -20.80 16.71 -0.81
N GLY A 210 -20.61 15.74 -1.70
CA GLY A 210 -19.86 15.91 -2.94
C GLY A 210 -20.42 17.02 -3.81
N SER A 211 -21.74 17.17 -3.93
CA SER A 211 -22.34 18.25 -4.74
C SER A 211 -22.10 19.64 -4.17
N SER A 212 -21.62 19.79 -2.93
CA SER A 212 -21.29 21.08 -2.32
C SER A 212 -19.79 21.32 -2.20
N ILE A 213 -18.96 20.47 -2.83
CA ILE A 213 -17.51 20.50 -2.64
C ILE A 213 -16.88 21.83 -3.07
N PHE A 214 -17.39 22.45 -4.14
CA PHE A 214 -16.92 23.74 -4.63
C PHE A 214 -17.23 24.90 -3.65
N VAL A 215 -18.21 24.74 -2.76
CA VAL A 215 -18.53 25.73 -1.72
C VAL A 215 -17.47 25.73 -0.64
N TYR A 216 -17.02 24.53 -0.24
CA TYR A 216 -16.03 24.35 0.83
C TYR A 216 -14.58 24.40 0.32
N TYR A 217 -14.38 24.06 -0.95
CA TYR A 217 -13.08 24.00 -1.61
C TYR A 217 -13.13 24.78 -2.93
N PRO A 218 -13.11 26.12 -2.89
CA PRO A 218 -13.22 26.97 -4.08
C PRO A 218 -12.03 26.84 -5.04
N THR A 219 -10.90 26.30 -4.57
CA THR A 219 -9.72 26.01 -5.39
C THR A 219 -9.75 24.62 -6.04
N ALA A 220 -10.81 23.83 -5.80
CA ALA A 220 -10.99 22.55 -6.45
C ALA A 220 -11.05 22.73 -7.97
N GLN A 221 -10.23 21.98 -8.70
CA GLN A 221 -10.27 21.92 -10.17
C GLN A 221 -10.56 20.51 -10.65
N GLU A 222 -10.20 19.50 -9.86
CA GLU A 222 -10.36 18.10 -10.21
C GLU A 222 -11.02 17.34 -9.05
N VAL A 223 -11.91 16.40 -9.38
CA VAL A 223 -12.54 15.52 -8.39
C VAL A 223 -12.53 14.08 -8.87
N LEU A 224 -11.97 13.19 -8.06
CA LEU A 224 -12.08 11.75 -8.26
C LEU A 224 -13.29 11.24 -7.48
N VAL A 225 -14.24 10.66 -8.20
CA VAL A 225 -15.43 10.02 -7.63
C VAL A 225 -15.18 8.51 -7.63
N CYS A 226 -14.77 7.98 -6.48
CA CYS A 226 -14.38 6.60 -6.27
C CYS A 226 -15.56 5.75 -5.79
N SER A 227 -16.35 5.26 -6.74
CA SER A 227 -17.42 4.27 -6.53
C SER A 227 -17.74 3.56 -7.84
N SER A 228 -18.06 2.27 -7.76
CA SER A 228 -18.52 1.45 -8.88
C SER A 228 -20.04 1.55 -9.10
N ASP A 229 -20.78 2.25 -8.21
CA ASP A 229 -22.22 2.44 -8.37
C ASP A 229 -22.55 3.45 -9.48
N ARG A 230 -23.61 3.16 -10.25
CA ARG A 230 -24.15 4.07 -11.26
C ARG A 230 -24.98 5.19 -10.64
N ALA A 231 -25.45 5.06 -9.40
CA ALA A 231 -26.23 6.06 -8.68
C ALA A 231 -25.49 7.41 -8.60
N LEU A 232 -24.16 7.40 -8.53
CA LEU A 232 -23.32 8.60 -8.46
C LEU A 232 -23.06 9.29 -9.81
N THR A 233 -23.70 8.84 -10.89
CA THR A 233 -23.61 9.52 -12.19
C THR A 233 -24.14 10.96 -12.09
N HIS A 234 -25.21 11.19 -11.33
CA HIS A 234 -25.75 12.53 -11.12
C HIS A 234 -24.78 13.44 -10.38
N LEU A 235 -24.07 12.93 -9.36
CA LEU A 235 -23.01 13.67 -8.69
C LEU A 235 -21.92 14.10 -9.68
N CYS A 236 -21.46 13.18 -10.53
CA CYS A 236 -20.43 13.48 -11.53
C CYS A 236 -20.87 14.60 -12.47
N ASN A 237 -22.12 14.54 -12.97
CA ASN A 237 -22.67 15.55 -13.86
C ASN A 237 -22.81 16.92 -13.17
N THR A 238 -23.25 16.95 -11.92
CA THR A 238 -23.36 18.18 -11.13
C THR A 238 -21.99 18.82 -10.94
N LEU A 239 -20.98 18.05 -10.55
CA LEU A 239 -19.61 18.55 -10.37
C LEU A 239 -19.04 19.16 -11.67
N GLN A 240 -19.30 18.53 -12.81
CA GLN A 240 -18.90 19.07 -14.12
C GLN A 240 -19.64 20.33 -14.52
N ALA A 241 -20.95 20.40 -14.26
CA ALA A 241 -21.74 21.58 -14.54
C ALA A 241 -21.21 22.81 -13.76
N HIS A 242 -20.55 22.56 -12.62
CA HIS A 242 -19.84 23.55 -11.83
C HIS A 242 -18.38 23.80 -12.27
N GLY A 243 -17.97 23.26 -13.42
CA GLY A 243 -16.66 23.54 -14.03
C GLY A 243 -15.50 22.67 -13.51
N LEU A 244 -15.78 21.64 -12.73
CA LEU A 244 -14.75 20.72 -12.23
C LEU A 244 -14.45 19.63 -13.25
N THR A 245 -13.17 19.27 -13.39
CA THR A 245 -12.78 18.05 -14.11
C THR A 245 -13.09 16.85 -13.23
N VAL A 246 -13.89 15.90 -13.73
CA VAL A 246 -14.35 14.76 -12.93
C VAL A 246 -13.80 13.47 -13.49
N TYR A 247 -13.08 12.74 -12.63
CA TYR A 247 -12.57 11.41 -12.89
C TYR A 247 -13.46 10.38 -12.17
N GLN A 248 -14.15 9.53 -12.92
CA GLN A 248 -14.94 8.45 -12.33
C GLN A 248 -14.08 7.20 -12.15
N VAL A 249 -13.89 6.78 -10.91
CA VAL A 249 -13.02 5.64 -10.56
C VAL A 249 -13.87 4.44 -10.17
N LYS A 250 -13.72 3.34 -10.90
CA LYS A 250 -14.46 2.09 -10.69
C LYS A 250 -13.52 0.91 -10.55
N LYS A 251 -13.91 -0.11 -9.78
CA LYS A 251 -13.21 -1.39 -9.78
C LYS A 251 -13.94 -2.40 -10.65
N LYS A 252 -13.18 -3.06 -11.53
CA LYS A 252 -13.66 -4.16 -12.35
C LYS A 252 -12.71 -5.35 -12.21
N LYS A 253 -13.13 -6.38 -11.45
CA LYS A 253 -12.29 -7.51 -11.06
C LYS A 253 -11.00 -7.02 -10.37
N ASP A 254 -9.84 -7.35 -10.90
CA ASP A 254 -8.52 -6.97 -10.37
C ASP A 254 -7.95 -5.71 -11.06
N LYS A 255 -8.83 -4.82 -11.54
CA LYS A 255 -8.43 -3.57 -12.19
C LYS A 255 -9.19 -2.38 -11.62
N ILE A 256 -8.51 -1.24 -11.55
CA ILE A 256 -9.09 0.09 -11.37
C ILE A 256 -9.20 0.75 -12.73
N LEU A 257 -10.39 1.26 -13.04
CA LEU A 257 -10.67 2.02 -14.24
C LEU A 257 -10.93 3.46 -13.82
N VAL A 258 -10.22 4.40 -14.45
CA VAL A 258 -10.40 5.83 -14.24
C VAL A 258 -10.89 6.41 -15.55
N PHE A 259 -12.14 6.86 -15.55
CA PHE A 259 -12.77 7.48 -16.71
C PHE A 259 -12.70 9.00 -16.55
N ASP A 260 -11.98 9.67 -17.46
CA ASP A 260 -11.99 11.12 -17.57
C ASP A 260 -13.25 11.53 -18.34
N ASN A 261 -14.21 12.12 -17.64
CA ASN A 261 -15.47 12.48 -18.26
C ASN A 261 -15.36 13.66 -19.24
N ARG A 262 -14.25 14.43 -19.24
CA ARG A 262 -14.01 15.53 -20.17
C ARG A 262 -13.51 15.02 -21.52
N THR A 263 -12.55 14.09 -21.50
CA THR A 263 -11.93 13.53 -22.73
C THR A 263 -12.64 12.30 -23.25
N GLY A 264 -13.40 11.60 -22.38
CA GLY A 264 -13.98 10.30 -22.69
C GLY A 264 -12.96 9.16 -22.66
N GLU A 265 -11.73 9.43 -22.22
CA GLU A 265 -10.68 8.41 -22.13
C GLU A 265 -10.79 7.59 -20.85
N THR A 266 -10.42 6.32 -20.93
CA THR A 266 -10.35 5.43 -19.76
C THR A 266 -8.92 4.97 -19.56
N GLN A 267 -8.34 5.33 -18.42
CA GLN A 267 -7.08 4.79 -17.94
C GLN A 267 -7.34 3.56 -17.07
N GLN A 268 -6.44 2.59 -17.11
CA GLN A 268 -6.56 1.35 -16.34
C GLN A 268 -5.31 1.11 -15.51
N PHE A 269 -5.51 0.64 -14.29
CA PHE A 269 -4.46 0.23 -13.37
C PHE A 269 -4.78 -1.17 -12.86
N ASP A 270 -3.83 -2.08 -13.02
CA ASP A 270 -3.98 -3.45 -12.54
C ASP A 270 -3.69 -3.48 -11.03
N LEU A 271 -4.67 -3.92 -10.24
CA LEU A 271 -4.57 -4.08 -8.77
C LEU A 271 -3.72 -5.28 -8.38
N THR A 272 -3.40 -6.15 -9.34
CA THR A 272 -2.24 -7.01 -9.18
C THR A 272 -1.04 -6.09 -9.17
N SER A 273 -0.56 -5.75 -7.98
CA SER A 273 0.83 -5.39 -7.82
C SER A 273 1.62 -6.35 -8.71
N SER A 274 2.48 -5.82 -9.56
CA SER A 274 3.63 -6.57 -10.03
C SER A 274 4.50 -6.86 -8.80
N SER A 275 3.96 -7.63 -7.86
CA SER A 275 4.75 -8.50 -7.04
C SER A 275 5.38 -9.41 -8.06
N ASP A 276 6.60 -9.07 -8.50
CA ASP A 276 7.44 -9.99 -9.24
C ASP A 276 7.32 -11.32 -8.52
N ILE A 277 6.64 -12.26 -9.16
CA ILE A 277 6.36 -13.57 -8.60
C ILE A 277 7.72 -14.07 -8.13
N PRO A 278 7.92 -14.28 -6.81
CA PRO A 278 9.25 -14.58 -6.32
C PRO A 278 9.72 -15.85 -7.02
N SER A 279 10.98 -15.88 -7.45
CA SER A 279 11.60 -17.11 -7.95
C SER A 279 11.33 -18.26 -6.98
N LEU A 280 11.22 -19.49 -7.49
CA LEU A 280 10.91 -20.67 -6.67
C LEU A 280 11.81 -20.77 -5.42
N ASP A 281 13.11 -20.52 -5.54
CA ASP A 281 14.06 -20.59 -4.43
C ASP A 281 13.73 -19.56 -3.33
N LYS A 282 13.54 -18.30 -3.72
CA LYS A 282 13.12 -17.22 -2.82
C LYS A 282 11.78 -17.55 -2.14
N PHE A 283 10.83 -18.12 -2.87
CA PHE A 283 9.55 -18.54 -2.31
C PHE A 283 9.71 -19.63 -1.25
N LEU A 284 10.55 -20.64 -1.51
CA LEU A 284 10.83 -21.71 -0.56
C LEU A 284 11.50 -21.19 0.72
N VAL A 285 12.47 -20.27 0.60
CA VAL A 285 13.12 -19.62 1.74
C VAL A 285 12.12 -18.82 2.57
N GLN A 286 11.23 -18.06 1.94
CA GLN A 286 10.18 -17.30 2.63
C GLN A 286 9.24 -18.21 3.43
N LEU A 287 8.85 -19.36 2.86
CA LEU A 287 8.02 -20.36 3.54
C LEU A 287 8.77 -20.99 4.73
N GLN A 288 10.07 -21.29 4.59
CA GLN A 288 10.89 -21.78 5.69
C GLN A 288 10.96 -20.78 6.84
N ASP A 289 11.26 -19.52 6.56
CA ASP A 289 11.41 -18.49 7.59
C ASP A 289 10.11 -18.23 8.34
N LEU A 290 8.98 -18.19 7.62
CA LEU A 290 7.67 -18.07 8.25
C LEU A 290 7.34 -19.29 9.12
N THR A 291 7.61 -20.50 8.63
CA THR A 291 7.36 -21.72 9.37
C THR A 291 8.19 -21.74 10.66
N ARG A 292 9.50 -21.45 10.57
CA ARG A 292 10.41 -21.39 11.73
C ARG A 292 9.99 -20.32 12.74
N SER A 293 9.62 -19.13 12.26
CA SER A 293 9.21 -18.02 13.11
C SER A 293 7.91 -18.34 13.85
N GLU A 294 6.95 -18.93 13.16
CA GLU A 294 5.68 -19.33 13.75
C GLU A 294 5.85 -20.50 14.73
N GLN A 295 6.70 -21.49 14.43
CA GLN A 295 7.01 -22.62 15.33
C GLN A 295 7.59 -22.11 16.66
N LYS A 296 8.54 -21.18 16.60
CA LYS A 296 9.12 -20.52 17.78
C LYS A 296 8.07 -19.75 18.58
N ARG A 297 7.17 -19.04 17.89
CA ARG A 297 6.13 -18.21 18.53
C ARG A 297 5.08 -19.03 19.27
N ILE A 298 4.66 -20.17 18.71
CA ILE A 298 3.59 -21.01 19.28
C ILE A 298 4.13 -22.18 20.12
N HIS A 299 5.45 -22.34 20.20
CA HIS A 299 6.12 -23.49 20.83
C HIS A 299 5.58 -24.85 20.36
N CYS A 300 5.22 -24.95 19.08
CA CYS A 300 4.70 -26.18 18.46
C CYS A 300 5.36 -26.36 17.10
N GLN A 301 5.85 -27.58 16.83
CA GLN A 301 6.51 -27.89 15.56
C GLN A 301 5.52 -28.01 14.39
N TRP A 302 4.30 -28.48 14.65
CA TRP A 302 3.29 -28.68 13.60
C TRP A 302 2.40 -27.44 13.45
N ILE A 303 2.50 -26.76 12.30
CA ILE A 303 1.69 -25.59 11.97
C ILE A 303 0.60 -25.98 10.99
N LYS A 304 -0.62 -25.47 11.21
CA LYS A 304 -1.72 -25.62 10.25
C LYS A 304 -1.40 -24.91 8.94
N LEU A 305 -1.59 -25.59 7.80
CA LEU A 305 -1.38 -25.00 6.46
C LEU A 305 -2.20 -23.73 6.23
N SER A 306 -3.43 -23.69 6.76
CA SER A 306 -4.29 -22.49 6.69
C SER A 306 -3.68 -21.30 7.41
N ARG A 307 -3.05 -21.51 8.58
CA ARG A 307 -2.36 -20.46 9.33
C ARG A 307 -1.15 -19.95 8.56
N LEU A 308 -0.35 -20.85 8.01
CA LEU A 308 0.80 -20.48 7.19
C LEU A 308 0.38 -19.70 5.93
N SER A 309 -0.73 -20.08 5.31
CA SER A 309 -1.32 -19.36 4.17
C SER A 309 -1.76 -17.94 4.53
N SER A 310 -2.38 -17.77 5.71
CA SER A 310 -2.74 -16.43 6.22
C SER A 310 -1.50 -15.60 6.51
N LEU A 311 -0.49 -16.16 7.18
CA LEU A 311 0.76 -15.45 7.47
C LEU A 311 1.48 -15.00 6.20
N TYR A 312 1.59 -15.88 5.21
CA TYR A 312 2.22 -15.56 3.93
C TYR A 312 1.49 -14.40 3.23
N LYS A 313 0.14 -14.41 3.24
CA LYS A 313 -0.67 -13.32 2.71
C LYS A 313 -0.47 -12.02 3.47
N ASP A 314 -0.44 -12.06 4.80
CA ASP A 314 -0.31 -10.87 5.64
C ASP A 314 1.07 -10.22 5.47
N THR A 315 2.12 -11.05 5.39
CA THR A 315 3.52 -10.61 5.26
C THR A 315 3.88 -10.16 3.85
N TYR A 316 3.53 -10.93 2.82
CA TYR A 316 3.99 -10.70 1.44
C TYR A 316 2.91 -10.19 0.49
N LYS A 317 1.69 -9.91 1.00
CA LYS A 317 0.54 -9.39 0.25
C LYS A 317 0.08 -10.26 -0.94
N MET A 318 0.59 -11.50 -1.03
CA MET A 318 0.23 -12.49 -2.03
C MET A 318 -0.07 -13.83 -1.35
N THR A 319 -0.93 -14.64 -1.95
CA THR A 319 -1.28 -15.96 -1.39
C THR A 319 -0.31 -17.04 -1.88
N ILE A 320 -0.10 -18.07 -1.07
CA ILE A 320 0.67 -19.26 -1.47
C ILE A 320 0.10 -19.85 -2.76
N SER A 321 -1.23 -19.93 -2.89
CA SER A 321 -1.89 -20.42 -4.11
C SER A 321 -1.53 -19.59 -5.35
N GLN A 322 -1.50 -18.26 -5.24
CA GLN A 322 -1.14 -17.38 -6.37
C GLN A 322 0.30 -17.61 -6.83
N VAL A 323 1.25 -17.73 -5.89
CA VAL A 323 2.66 -18.00 -6.22
C VAL A 323 2.81 -19.40 -6.81
N VAL A 324 2.14 -20.40 -6.24
CA VAL A 324 2.19 -21.78 -6.75
C VAL A 324 1.59 -21.89 -8.14
N SER A 325 0.40 -21.33 -8.40
CA SER A 325 -0.22 -21.37 -9.73
C SER A 325 0.58 -20.62 -10.79
N ALA A 326 1.38 -19.62 -10.39
CA ALA A 326 2.27 -18.93 -11.31
C ALA A 326 3.47 -19.78 -11.76
N HIS A 327 4.06 -20.57 -10.85
CA HIS A 327 5.17 -21.49 -11.19
C HIS A 327 4.69 -22.85 -11.72
N PHE A 328 3.50 -23.27 -11.28
CA PHE A 328 2.91 -24.60 -11.51
C PHE A 328 1.38 -24.47 -11.69
N PRO A 329 0.89 -24.19 -12.92
CA PRO A 329 -0.53 -23.87 -13.19
C PRO A 329 -1.55 -24.91 -12.70
N GLU A 330 -1.17 -26.19 -12.71
CA GLU A 330 -2.02 -27.32 -12.31
C GLU A 330 -1.90 -27.69 -10.82
N SER A 331 -1.04 -27.00 -10.06
CA SER A 331 -0.75 -27.33 -8.66
C SER A 331 -1.53 -26.47 -7.68
N LYS A 332 -1.93 -27.09 -6.58
CA LYS A 332 -2.56 -26.45 -5.43
C LYS A 332 -1.51 -26.01 -4.42
N ALA A 333 -1.87 -25.08 -3.54
CA ALA A 333 -0.98 -24.59 -2.47
C ALA A 333 -0.42 -25.69 -1.56
N ARG A 334 -1.09 -26.83 -1.42
CA ARG A 334 -0.58 -27.98 -0.66
C ARG A 334 0.59 -28.68 -1.39
N ASP A 335 0.56 -28.69 -2.71
CA ASP A 335 1.46 -29.49 -3.53
C ASP A 335 2.89 -28.96 -3.46
N ILE A 336 3.09 -27.66 -3.23
CA ILE A 336 4.44 -27.11 -3.02
C ILE A 336 5.15 -27.75 -1.81
N PHE A 337 4.40 -28.08 -0.75
CA PHE A 337 4.95 -28.73 0.42
C PHE A 337 5.22 -30.22 0.14
N ILE A 338 4.33 -30.87 -0.63
CA ILE A 338 4.46 -32.31 -0.98
C ILE A 338 5.67 -32.50 -1.91
N ASN A 339 5.83 -31.59 -2.85
CA ASN A 339 6.89 -31.62 -3.87
C ASN A 339 8.25 -31.15 -3.34
N ASN A 340 8.32 -30.67 -2.09
CA ASN A 340 9.56 -30.28 -1.43
C ASN A 340 9.76 -31.01 -0.08
N PRO A 341 9.76 -32.36 -0.07
CA PRO A 341 9.87 -33.15 1.16
C PRO A 341 11.21 -33.00 1.88
N GLN A 342 12.24 -32.51 1.18
CA GLN A 342 13.56 -32.20 1.74
C GLN A 342 13.54 -30.97 2.66
N ILE A 343 12.48 -30.16 2.60
CA ILE A 343 12.31 -28.93 3.40
C ILE A 343 11.16 -29.11 4.39
N PHE A 344 10.03 -29.61 3.91
CA PHE A 344 8.78 -29.66 4.65
C PHE A 344 8.34 -31.09 4.90
N ALA A 345 7.92 -31.38 6.13
CA ALA A 345 7.14 -32.58 6.42
C ALA A 345 5.67 -32.22 6.58
N ILE A 346 4.79 -33.04 6.02
CA ILE A 346 3.35 -32.83 6.05
C ILE A 346 2.70 -33.96 6.83
N HIS A 347 1.72 -33.60 7.66
CA HIS A 347 0.87 -34.56 8.34
C HIS A 347 -0.60 -34.22 8.10
N GLN A 348 -1.39 -35.21 7.69
CA GLN A 348 -2.83 -35.10 7.58
C GLN A 348 -3.45 -36.39 8.16
N PRO A 349 -4.05 -36.35 9.36
CA PRO A 349 -4.57 -37.55 10.04
C PRO A 349 -5.66 -38.32 9.28
N SER A 350 -6.43 -37.63 8.44
CA SER A 350 -7.43 -38.23 7.56
C SER A 350 -7.68 -37.32 6.36
N GLU A 351 -8.26 -37.81 5.27
CA GLU A 351 -8.55 -37.01 4.08
C GLU A 351 -9.42 -35.77 4.36
N LYS A 352 -10.28 -35.84 5.39
CA LYS A 352 -11.15 -34.74 5.82
C LYS A 352 -10.53 -33.83 6.88
N SER A 353 -9.36 -34.21 7.43
CA SER A 353 -8.68 -33.45 8.48
C SER A 353 -7.84 -32.31 7.92
N GLN A 354 -7.55 -31.34 8.79
CA GLN A 354 -6.65 -30.22 8.46
C GLN A 354 -5.23 -30.74 8.17
N THR A 355 -4.56 -30.09 7.21
CA THR A 355 -3.16 -30.36 6.86
C THR A 355 -2.22 -29.57 7.77
N TYR A 356 -1.21 -30.24 8.31
CA TYR A 356 -0.16 -29.66 9.14
C TYR A 356 1.18 -29.75 8.41
N VAL A 357 2.01 -28.73 8.61
CA VAL A 357 3.34 -28.57 8.00
C VAL A 357 4.34 -28.33 9.13
N THR A 358 5.50 -28.96 9.04
CA THR A 358 6.67 -28.68 9.88
C THR A 358 7.91 -28.61 8.99
N LEU A 359 8.97 -27.99 9.49
CA LEU A 359 10.30 -28.10 8.89
C LEU A 359 10.96 -29.42 9.32
N PHE A 360 11.73 -30.02 8.41
CA PHE A 360 12.62 -31.12 8.75
C PHE A 360 13.91 -30.55 9.36
N GLU A 361 13.88 -30.22 10.65
CA GLU A 361 15.10 -29.90 11.39
C GLU A 361 15.67 -31.22 11.92
N LEU A 362 16.75 -31.71 11.31
CA LEU A 362 17.63 -32.68 11.97
C LEU A 362 18.15 -32.00 13.24
N ALA A 363 17.54 -32.31 14.37
CA ALA A 363 18.04 -31.90 15.68
C ALA A 363 19.43 -32.52 15.85
N TYR A 364 20.47 -31.77 15.54
CA TYR A 364 21.76 -31.99 16.17
C TYR A 364 21.55 -31.69 17.66
N PRO A 365 21.86 -32.61 18.58
CA PRO A 365 22.04 -32.24 19.97
C PRO A 365 23.01 -31.06 20.00
N LYS A 366 22.57 -29.95 20.59
CA LYS A 366 23.47 -28.87 20.96
C LYS A 366 24.36 -29.41 22.07
N ASP A 367 25.50 -29.97 21.70
CA ASP A 367 26.62 -30.04 22.61
C ASP A 367 27.51 -28.81 22.41
N GLU A 368 27.86 -28.26 23.56
CA GLU A 368 28.73 -27.12 23.78
C GLU A 368 30.02 -27.24 22.97
N LEU A 369 30.26 -26.32 22.05
CA LEU A 369 31.60 -26.05 21.54
C LEU A 369 31.84 -24.55 21.53
N THR A 370 32.82 -24.20 22.35
CA THR A 370 33.52 -22.93 22.52
C THR A 370 33.99 -22.29 21.22
N PRO A 371 34.21 -20.96 21.21
CA PRO A 371 34.64 -20.23 20.02
C PRO A 371 36.15 -20.34 19.82
N ALA A 372 36.58 -20.98 18.74
CA ALA A 372 37.89 -20.78 18.10
C ALA A 372 37.95 -21.55 16.78
N ASP A 373 37.88 -20.82 15.66
CA ASP A 373 39.00 -20.64 14.73
C ASP A 373 38.51 -20.31 13.32
N GLU A 374 38.63 -19.01 13.03
CA GLU A 374 38.72 -18.48 11.68
C GLU A 374 40.00 -19.03 11.03
N ASN A 375 39.86 -20.07 10.20
CA ASN A 375 40.58 -20.26 8.93
C ASN A 375 40.36 -21.67 8.40
N SER A 376 39.46 -21.81 7.44
CA SER A 376 39.53 -22.85 6.41
C SER A 376 38.85 -22.35 5.15
N THR A 377 39.69 -21.89 4.24
CA THR A 377 39.50 -21.61 2.81
C THR A 377 38.25 -22.23 2.17
N ASN A 378 37.21 -21.43 1.94
CA ASN A 378 36.19 -21.70 0.92
C ASN A 378 36.78 -21.41 -0.47
N GLY A 379 37.57 -22.35 -0.99
CA GLY A 379 37.83 -22.41 -2.42
C GLY A 379 36.59 -22.94 -3.13
N LEU A 380 35.96 -22.12 -3.97
CA LEU A 380 34.91 -22.55 -4.91
C LEU A 380 35.53 -23.56 -5.89
N VAL A 381 35.49 -24.85 -5.53
CA VAL A 381 35.93 -25.93 -6.42
C VAL A 381 35.00 -25.93 -7.63
N THR A 382 35.52 -25.48 -8.77
CA THR A 382 34.78 -25.47 -10.03
C THR A 382 34.87 -26.87 -10.64
N ILE A 383 33.75 -27.57 -10.74
CA ILE A 383 33.67 -28.89 -11.36
C ILE A 383 33.66 -28.70 -12.89
N GLN A 384 34.71 -29.16 -13.57
CA GLN A 384 34.93 -28.91 -15.01
C GLN A 384 34.80 -30.16 -15.88
N SER A 385 34.54 -31.34 -15.29
CA SER A 385 34.43 -32.61 -16.02
C SER A 385 33.38 -33.54 -15.40
N ILE A 386 32.93 -34.52 -16.19
CA ILE A 386 31.94 -35.53 -15.76
C ILE A 386 32.53 -36.42 -14.66
N GLU A 387 33.80 -36.77 -14.77
CA GLU A 387 34.53 -37.59 -13.80
C GLU A 387 34.68 -36.87 -12.46
N GLN A 388 34.95 -35.56 -12.48
CA GLN A 388 34.99 -34.74 -11.26
C GLN A 388 33.60 -34.63 -10.62
N LEU A 389 32.54 -34.56 -11.42
CA LEU A 389 31.17 -34.56 -10.92
C LEU A 389 30.83 -35.91 -10.26
N GLU A 390 31.21 -37.04 -10.87
CA GLU A 390 31.01 -38.37 -10.30
C GLU A 390 31.78 -38.53 -8.97
N ILE A 391 33.06 -38.12 -8.92
CA ILE A 391 33.87 -38.16 -7.68
C ILE A 391 33.23 -37.32 -6.56
N ALA A 392 32.81 -36.09 -6.88
CA ALA A 392 32.16 -35.21 -5.91
C ALA A 392 30.86 -35.83 -5.35
N LEU A 393 30.09 -36.52 -6.18
CA LEU A 393 28.89 -37.22 -5.75
C LEU A 393 29.20 -38.44 -4.91
N VAL A 394 30.23 -39.22 -5.26
CA VAL A 394 30.67 -40.39 -4.49
C VAL A 394 31.10 -39.97 -3.09
N GLU A 395 31.84 -38.86 -2.94
CA GLU A 395 32.19 -38.30 -1.64
C GLU A 395 30.95 -37.95 -0.82
N ILE A 396 29.97 -37.26 -1.42
CA ILE A 396 28.72 -36.90 -0.73
C ILE A 396 27.96 -38.16 -0.30
N VAL A 397 27.86 -39.19 -1.15
CA VAL A 397 27.18 -40.43 -0.77
C VAL A 397 27.94 -41.14 0.36
N LYS A 398 29.28 -41.18 0.32
CA LYS A 398 30.10 -41.74 1.40
C LYS A 398 29.91 -40.97 2.71
N GLU A 399 29.90 -39.64 2.68
CA GLU A 399 29.70 -38.81 3.87
C GLU A 399 28.30 -39.03 4.50
N LEU A 400 27.27 -39.14 3.66
CA LEU A 400 25.89 -39.35 4.09
C LEU A 400 25.61 -40.77 4.57
N THR A 401 26.29 -41.76 4.00
CA THR A 401 26.13 -43.16 4.39
C THR A 401 27.05 -43.57 5.54
N ALA A 402 28.13 -42.85 5.82
CA ALA A 402 29.08 -43.16 6.91
C ALA A 402 28.44 -43.18 8.31
N LYS A 403 27.33 -42.47 8.53
CA LYS A 403 26.66 -42.35 9.83
C LYS A 403 25.30 -43.04 9.89
N THR A 404 24.90 -43.75 8.83
CA THR A 404 23.57 -44.36 8.73
C THR A 404 23.67 -45.83 8.38
N THR A 405 22.69 -46.62 8.81
CA THR A 405 22.58 -48.05 8.44
C THR A 405 22.12 -48.24 6.99
N SER A 406 21.69 -47.17 6.31
CA SER A 406 21.25 -47.19 4.92
C SER A 406 22.42 -46.86 3.99
N ARG A 407 22.72 -47.76 3.05
CA ARG A 407 23.74 -47.55 2.01
C ARG A 407 23.22 -46.73 0.82
N CYS A 408 21.94 -46.38 0.83
CA CYS A 408 21.25 -45.71 -0.25
C CYS A 408 20.68 -44.38 0.23
N ILE A 409 20.75 -43.37 -0.63
CA ILE A 409 20.21 -42.03 -0.40
C ILE A 409 19.29 -41.64 -1.56
N SER A 410 18.31 -40.78 -1.35
CA SER A 410 17.50 -40.28 -2.47
C SER A 410 18.30 -39.30 -3.34
N LEU A 411 18.01 -39.27 -4.64
CA LEU A 411 18.61 -38.26 -5.54
C LEU A 411 18.34 -36.84 -5.06
N SER A 412 17.20 -36.60 -4.43
CA SER A 412 16.87 -35.29 -3.85
C SER A 412 17.82 -34.90 -2.71
N ILE A 413 18.19 -35.85 -1.84
CA ILE A 413 19.18 -35.62 -0.78
C ILE A 413 20.56 -35.36 -1.39
N LEU A 414 20.97 -36.18 -2.37
CA LEU A 414 22.25 -36.02 -3.07
C LEU A 414 22.38 -34.64 -3.73
N GLY A 415 21.35 -34.22 -4.47
CA GLY A 415 21.34 -32.91 -5.13
C GLY A 415 21.33 -31.74 -4.14
N SER A 416 20.65 -31.87 -3.00
CA SER A 416 20.63 -30.85 -1.95
C SER A 416 21.99 -30.71 -1.28
N TYR A 417 22.65 -31.83 -0.96
CA TYR A 417 23.99 -31.81 -0.36
C TYR A 417 25.04 -31.27 -1.33
N PHE A 418 24.92 -31.63 -2.62
CA PHE A 418 25.77 -31.08 -3.67
C PHE A 418 25.65 -29.55 -3.75
N ASN A 419 24.43 -29.01 -3.79
CA ASN A 419 24.23 -27.55 -3.82
C ASN A 419 24.78 -26.87 -2.55
N LYS A 420 24.63 -27.51 -1.38
CA LYS A 420 25.20 -26.99 -0.13
C LYS A 420 26.74 -26.98 -0.14
N LYS A 421 27.37 -28.03 -0.68
CA LYS A 421 28.84 -28.18 -0.69
C LYS A 421 29.51 -27.33 -1.78
N TYR A 422 28.86 -27.13 -2.92
CA TYR A 422 29.46 -26.48 -4.10
C TYR A 422 28.77 -25.16 -4.51
N GLY A 423 27.69 -24.76 -3.85
CA GLY A 423 26.97 -23.50 -4.11
C GLY A 423 26.26 -23.43 -5.47
N GLN A 424 26.15 -24.56 -6.19
CA GLN A 424 25.52 -24.66 -7.50
C GLN A 424 24.61 -25.89 -7.56
N ALA A 425 23.48 -25.76 -8.26
CA ALA A 425 22.58 -26.88 -8.44
C ALA A 425 23.20 -27.93 -9.36
N ILE A 426 23.16 -29.21 -8.96
CA ILE A 426 23.71 -30.31 -9.75
C ILE A 426 23.16 -30.37 -11.18
N THR A 427 21.89 -30.02 -11.36
CA THR A 427 21.26 -29.96 -12.69
C THR A 427 21.82 -28.86 -13.58
N GLN A 428 22.36 -27.77 -13.01
CA GLN A 428 23.07 -26.74 -13.77
C GLN A 428 24.44 -27.26 -14.23
N VAL A 429 25.18 -27.93 -13.33
CA VAL A 429 26.48 -28.54 -13.66
C VAL A 429 26.31 -29.64 -14.72
N ILE A 430 25.31 -30.51 -14.59
CA ILE A 430 24.99 -31.55 -15.59
C ILE A 430 24.64 -30.91 -16.94
N LYS A 431 23.86 -29.83 -16.98
CA LYS A 431 23.52 -29.15 -18.23
C LYS A 431 24.72 -28.48 -18.91
N GLN A 432 25.67 -27.98 -18.12
CA GLN A 432 26.92 -27.39 -18.64
C GLN A 432 27.83 -28.47 -19.25
N LEU A 433 27.93 -29.63 -18.59
CA LEU A 433 28.78 -30.74 -19.04
C LEU A 433 28.11 -31.59 -20.14
N GLN A 434 26.79 -31.70 -20.13
CA GLN A 434 26.00 -32.50 -21.07
C GLN A 434 24.63 -31.82 -21.36
N PRO A 435 24.52 -31.05 -22.47
CA PRO A 435 23.27 -30.40 -22.85
C PRO A 435 22.13 -31.42 -23.02
N GLY A 436 21.06 -31.29 -22.21
CA GLY A 436 19.91 -32.20 -22.21
C GLY A 436 19.97 -33.35 -21.19
N GLY A 437 21.05 -33.46 -20.41
CA GLY A 437 21.18 -34.43 -19.32
C GLY A 437 20.14 -34.20 -18.22
N LYS A 438 19.43 -35.27 -17.83
CA LYS A 438 18.56 -35.30 -16.65
C LYS A 438 19.29 -36.00 -15.50
N PHE A 439 19.10 -35.53 -14.28
CA PHE A 439 19.87 -36.01 -13.13
C PHE A 439 19.80 -37.54 -12.90
N PRO A 440 18.64 -38.22 -12.96
CA PRO A 440 18.61 -39.69 -12.86
C PRO A 440 19.37 -40.39 -13.99
N LYS A 441 19.26 -39.88 -15.22
CA LYS A 441 19.99 -40.44 -16.38
C LYS A 441 21.50 -40.28 -16.26
N PHE A 442 21.95 -39.18 -15.67
CA PHE A 442 23.37 -38.97 -15.39
C PHE A 442 23.89 -40.01 -14.39
N ILE A 443 23.12 -40.26 -13.31
CA ILE A 443 23.50 -41.26 -12.30
C ILE A 443 23.52 -42.68 -12.88
N ASP A 444 22.56 -43.01 -13.75
CA ASP A 444 22.51 -44.28 -14.49
C ASP A 444 23.70 -44.48 -15.45
N MET A 445 24.34 -43.40 -15.89
CA MET A 445 25.57 -43.45 -16.71
C MET A 445 26.85 -43.59 -15.88
N CYS A 446 26.81 -43.29 -14.58
CA CYS A 446 27.97 -43.34 -13.70
C CYS A 446 28.25 -44.78 -13.24
N SER A 447 29.49 -45.22 -13.41
CA SER A 447 29.91 -46.58 -13.01
C SER A 447 29.96 -46.80 -11.49
N SER A 448 29.93 -45.73 -10.70
CA SER A 448 30.01 -45.79 -9.24
C SER A 448 28.67 -46.00 -8.54
N PHE A 449 27.55 -45.93 -9.26
CA PHE A 449 26.21 -45.85 -8.70
C PHE A 449 25.27 -46.93 -9.19
N GLU A 450 24.40 -47.40 -8.31
CA GLU A 450 23.22 -48.18 -8.64
C GLU A 450 21.99 -47.31 -8.39
N LEU A 451 21.11 -47.24 -9.39
CA LEU A 451 19.93 -46.39 -9.37
C LEU A 451 18.66 -47.23 -9.24
N GLU A 452 17.90 -47.02 -8.17
CA GLU A 452 16.64 -47.71 -7.91
C GLU A 452 15.46 -46.75 -7.94
N GLN A 453 14.34 -47.18 -8.52
CA GLN A 453 13.09 -46.41 -8.51
C GLN A 453 12.17 -46.92 -7.40
N THR A 454 11.87 -46.06 -6.43
CA THR A 454 10.95 -46.36 -5.32
C THR A 454 9.63 -45.59 -5.46
N GLU A 455 8.61 -45.94 -4.67
CA GLU A 455 7.34 -45.19 -4.58
C GLU A 455 7.53 -43.70 -4.20
N ARG A 456 8.65 -43.37 -3.55
CA ARG A 456 9.00 -42.01 -3.10
C ARG A 456 9.99 -41.30 -4.03
N GLY A 457 10.32 -41.90 -5.17
CA GLY A 457 11.25 -41.36 -6.16
C GLY A 457 12.52 -42.20 -6.33
N TRP A 458 13.53 -41.60 -6.97
CA TRP A 458 14.78 -42.27 -7.31
C TRP A 458 15.76 -42.28 -6.13
N THR A 459 16.34 -43.43 -5.83
CA THR A 459 17.40 -43.66 -4.84
C THR A 459 18.68 -44.10 -5.52
N VAL A 460 19.81 -43.68 -4.96
CA VAL A 460 21.16 -44.00 -5.43
C VAL A 460 21.94 -44.68 -4.32
N CYS A 461 22.61 -45.77 -4.67
CA CYS A 461 23.47 -46.55 -3.80
C CYS A 461 24.89 -46.61 -4.40
N LEU A 462 25.93 -46.68 -3.56
CA LEU A 462 27.29 -46.91 -4.07
C LEU A 462 27.47 -48.37 -4.44
N LEU A 463 27.95 -48.63 -5.65
CA LEU A 463 28.39 -49.96 -6.05
C LEU A 463 29.65 -50.32 -5.25
N THR A 464 29.57 -51.27 -4.34
CA THR A 464 30.77 -51.86 -3.74
C THR A 464 31.49 -52.66 -4.82
N PRO A 465 32.83 -52.51 -4.99
CA PRO A 465 33.56 -53.38 -5.89
C PRO A 465 33.40 -54.83 -5.41
N ASN A 466 32.88 -55.68 -6.29
CA ASN A 466 32.89 -57.13 -6.12
C ASN A 466 34.33 -57.57 -5.89
N PHE A 467 34.68 -57.87 -4.63
CA PHE A 467 35.79 -58.79 -4.39
C PHE A 467 35.32 -60.16 -4.87
N PRO A 468 36.04 -60.82 -5.80
CA PRO A 468 35.74 -62.18 -6.17
C PRO A 468 35.83 -63.05 -4.91
N SER A 469 34.78 -63.82 -4.67
CA SER A 469 34.70 -64.85 -3.65
C SER A 469 35.81 -65.87 -3.87
N SER A 470 36.90 -65.77 -3.13
CA SER A 470 37.82 -66.88 -2.90
C SER A 470 37.47 -67.53 -1.56
N SER A 471 36.57 -68.51 -1.61
CA SER A 471 36.48 -69.62 -0.64
C SER A 471 35.44 -70.64 -1.13
N GLU A 472 35.82 -71.45 -2.13
CA GLU A 472 35.41 -72.85 -2.19
C GLU A 472 36.58 -73.65 -1.58
N GLU A 473 36.45 -74.04 -0.32
CA GLU A 473 37.09 -75.20 0.30
C GLU A 473 36.17 -75.64 1.46
N GLU A 474 35.23 -76.53 1.13
CA GLU A 474 35.06 -77.87 1.73
C GLU A 474 33.88 -78.61 1.07
#